data_AF-A0A661X9V0-F1
#
_entry.id   AF-A0A661X9V0-F1
#
_cell.length_a   1.000
_cell.length_b   1.000
_cell.length_c   1.000
_cell.angle_alpha   90.00
_cell.angle_beta   90.00
_cell.angle_gamma   90.00
#
_symmetry.space_group_name_H-M   'P 1'
#
loop_
_entity.id
_entity.type
_entity.pdbx_description
1 polymer ?
#
loop_
_entity_poly.entity_id
_entity_poly.type
_entity_poly.pdbx_seq_one_letter_code
_entity_poly.pdbx_strand_id
1 'polypeptide(L)'
;PRYYALVKFDGDTMGMWLTGKVEDFPKIKDILHSTYEWEIENNIKLLISTSLHAQISEALKDFSLNVVPRVTEEYNGVLVYSGGDDVFAMIPIENILDYVDVIRRFYSGETFDLELPRREKLVSENGYIKLEKEGKTQDLYFTMGKATGSAGIVIAHYSTPLSFVIEKANEAEHRAKHEYHRNAFVFTIIRGSGQITNVGAKWWYKDGEKNESDREIINRIVYIDFLVSLFSGEDSPDPQKNFFEEDWIRHLQSVSLSPSIITDLSDEIEFYPVRDDNQEIELLTRLKVLVSRHLEIRFSDETDKRERAEIRRNVIDSIVQAIHRLHVSLIEDLKKIRKDKSIEEIVNSARKDLINLLVLASFIARKGGE
;
A
#
# COMPACT_ATOMS: atom_id res chain seq x y z
N PRO A 1 -15.26 -6.24 -11.21
CA PRO A 1 -14.92 -6.42 -9.77
C PRO A 1 -16.14 -6.14 -8.87
N ARG A 2 -16.37 -6.92 -7.81
CA ARG A 2 -17.42 -6.66 -6.80
C ARG A 2 -16.95 -5.73 -5.67
N TYR A 3 -15.70 -5.31 -5.71
CA TYR A 3 -15.11 -4.45 -4.71
C TYR A 3 -14.57 -3.20 -5.40
N TYR A 4 -14.52 -2.09 -4.67
CA TYR A 4 -13.86 -0.85 -5.07
C TYR A 4 -12.99 -0.35 -3.92
N ALA A 5 -11.99 0.49 -4.24
CA ALA A 5 -11.18 1.14 -3.22
C ALA A 5 -11.56 2.62 -3.09
N LEU A 6 -11.57 3.09 -1.85
CA LEU A 6 -11.72 4.49 -1.49
C LEU A 6 -10.45 4.94 -0.77
N VAL A 7 -9.85 6.02 -1.24
CA VAL A 7 -8.64 6.62 -0.67
C VAL A 7 -9.02 7.93 -0.01
N LYS A 8 -8.63 8.07 1.26
CA LYS A 8 -8.49 9.35 1.93
C LYS A 8 -7.00 9.59 2.21
N PHE A 9 -6.47 10.73 1.79
CA PHE A 9 -5.10 11.16 2.09
C PHE A 9 -5.15 12.58 2.67
N ASP A 10 -4.29 12.86 3.65
CA ASP A 10 -4.25 14.13 4.36
C ASP A 10 -2.80 14.43 4.81
N GLY A 11 -2.41 15.71 4.77
CA GLY A 11 -1.07 16.18 5.08
C GLY A 11 -0.75 16.15 6.57
N ASP A 12 0.42 15.60 6.91
CA ASP A 12 0.84 15.50 8.29
C ASP A 12 1.30 16.84 8.85
N THR A 13 0.76 17.24 10.00
CA THR A 13 1.18 18.44 10.74
C THR A 13 1.02 19.78 10.00
N MET A 14 0.05 19.92 9.09
CA MET A 14 -0.11 21.15 8.31
C MET A 14 -0.22 22.43 9.15
N GLY A 15 -0.90 22.40 10.29
CA GLY A 15 -0.92 23.53 11.21
C GLY A 15 0.48 23.90 11.76
N MET A 16 1.39 22.94 11.92
CA MET A 16 2.77 23.19 12.35
C MET A 16 3.64 23.70 11.19
N TRP A 17 3.40 23.26 9.96
CA TRP A 17 4.04 23.82 8.76
C TRP A 17 3.67 25.29 8.56
N LEU A 18 2.37 25.61 8.64
CA LEU A 18 1.87 26.99 8.50
C LEU A 18 2.35 27.93 9.61
N THR A 19 2.70 27.40 10.78
CA THR A 19 3.24 28.19 11.91
C THR A 19 4.77 28.15 12.02
N GLY A 20 5.46 27.41 11.14
CA GLY A 20 6.92 27.21 11.21
C GLY A 20 7.39 26.42 12.44
N LYS A 21 6.50 25.66 13.08
CA LYS A 21 6.80 24.92 14.32
C LYS A 21 7.26 23.48 14.10
N VAL A 22 7.06 22.91 12.92
CA VAL A 22 7.53 21.54 12.57
C VAL A 22 9.05 21.42 12.76
N GLU A 23 9.54 20.28 13.25
CA GLU A 23 10.96 20.08 13.57
C GLU A 23 11.87 20.28 12.34
N ASP A 24 11.48 19.69 11.21
CA ASP A 24 12.22 19.71 9.95
C ASP A 24 11.99 20.96 9.08
N PHE A 25 11.51 22.05 9.67
CA PHE A 25 11.28 23.28 8.92
C PHE A 25 12.59 23.79 8.30
N PRO A 26 12.54 24.42 7.11
CA PRO A 26 13.74 24.88 6.42
C PRO A 26 14.60 25.79 7.29
N LYS A 27 15.91 25.64 7.16
CA LYS A 27 16.93 26.46 7.81
C LYS A 27 17.48 27.49 6.84
N ILE A 28 18.19 28.49 7.35
CA ILE A 28 18.81 29.53 6.51
C ILE A 28 19.67 28.89 5.41
N LYS A 29 20.50 27.89 5.74
CA LYS A 29 21.34 27.18 4.77
C LYS A 29 20.57 26.56 3.59
N ASP A 30 19.28 26.26 3.76
CA ASP A 30 18.46 25.61 2.73
C ASP A 30 17.98 26.61 1.67
N ILE A 31 18.03 27.92 1.95
CA ILE A 31 17.65 28.99 1.01
C ILE A 31 18.84 29.79 0.49
N LEU A 32 20.02 29.63 1.09
CA LEU A 32 21.22 30.32 0.66
C LEU A 32 21.71 29.73 -0.67
N HIS A 33 22.01 30.61 -1.61
CA HIS A 33 22.56 30.18 -2.89
C HIS A 33 23.97 29.61 -2.69
N SER A 34 24.19 28.38 -3.17
CA SER A 34 25.41 27.59 -2.93
C SER A 34 26.68 28.17 -3.55
N THR A 35 26.55 29.09 -4.51
CA THR A 35 27.70 29.74 -5.18
C THR A 35 28.51 30.64 -4.27
N TYR A 36 27.92 31.16 -3.19
CA TYR A 36 28.59 32.08 -2.29
C TYR A 36 28.91 31.40 -0.97
N GLU A 37 30.11 31.66 -0.45
CA GLU A 37 30.45 31.29 0.92
C GLU A 37 29.88 32.37 1.84
N TRP A 38 28.87 31.99 2.62
CA TRP A 38 28.16 32.92 3.49
C TRP A 38 28.74 32.85 4.91
N GLU A 39 29.31 33.96 5.39
CA GLU A 39 29.82 34.08 6.76
C GLU A 39 28.69 34.37 7.78
N ILE A 40 27.64 33.55 7.77
CA ILE A 40 26.52 33.66 8.71
C ILE A 40 26.21 32.32 9.36
N GLU A 41 25.72 32.35 10.59
CA GLU A 41 25.18 31.15 11.23
C GLU A 41 23.95 30.67 10.47
N ASN A 42 24.12 29.61 9.68
CA ASN A 42 23.12 29.19 8.69
C ASN A 42 22.31 27.95 9.12
N ASN A 43 22.63 27.35 10.26
CA ASN A 43 21.91 26.20 10.82
C ASN A 43 20.70 26.61 11.68
N ILE A 44 20.24 27.86 11.55
CA ILE A 44 19.09 28.43 12.25
C ILE A 44 17.82 28.15 11.44
N LYS A 45 16.77 27.69 12.12
CA LYS A 45 15.44 27.47 11.55
C LYS A 45 14.84 28.79 11.06
N LEU A 46 14.28 28.81 9.85
CA LEU A 46 13.62 29.99 9.32
C LEU A 46 12.37 30.32 10.15
N LEU A 47 12.12 31.62 10.31
CA LEU A 47 10.86 32.11 10.82
C LEU A 47 9.82 32.11 9.70
N ILE A 48 8.57 31.78 10.03
CA ILE A 48 7.48 31.88 9.07
C ILE A 48 7.31 33.35 8.65
N SER A 49 7.36 33.60 7.35
CA SER A 49 7.13 34.91 6.74
C SER A 49 5.89 34.86 5.85
N THR A 50 5.36 36.02 5.47
CA THR A 50 4.24 36.11 4.51
C THR A 50 4.59 35.46 3.18
N SER A 51 5.83 35.61 2.70
CA SER A 51 6.30 34.99 1.46
C SER A 51 6.38 33.46 1.56
N LEU A 52 6.90 32.93 2.68
CA LEU A 52 6.93 31.48 2.90
C LEU A 52 5.51 30.90 3.03
N HIS A 53 4.61 31.61 3.70
CA HIS A 53 3.21 31.22 3.79
C HIS A 53 2.53 31.19 2.41
N ALA A 54 2.78 32.20 1.56
CA ALA A 54 2.29 32.23 0.20
C ALA A 54 2.84 31.07 -0.63
N GLN A 55 4.13 30.73 -0.47
CA GLN A 55 4.75 29.61 -1.17
C GLN A 55 4.15 28.25 -0.76
N ILE A 56 3.94 28.02 0.55
CA ILE A 56 3.24 26.83 1.05
C ILE A 56 1.83 26.76 0.45
N SER A 57 1.12 27.89 0.42
CA SER A 57 -0.23 27.95 -0.15
C SER A 57 -0.25 27.63 -1.64
N GLU A 58 0.75 28.10 -2.40
CA GLU A 58 0.88 27.78 -3.83
C GLU A 58 1.20 26.29 -4.04
N ALA A 59 2.10 25.70 -3.24
CA ALA A 59 2.39 24.26 -3.30
C ALA A 59 1.16 23.39 -3.04
N LEU A 60 0.36 23.74 -2.03
CA LEU A 60 -0.89 23.03 -1.72
C LEU A 60 -1.94 23.19 -2.83
N LYS A 61 -2.03 24.39 -3.42
CA LYS A 61 -2.90 24.66 -4.56
C LYS A 61 -2.46 23.86 -5.79
N ASP A 62 -1.18 23.85 -6.10
CA ASP A 62 -0.60 23.11 -7.22
C ASP A 62 -0.83 21.60 -7.08
N PHE A 63 -0.57 21.06 -5.89
CA PHE A 63 -0.84 19.66 -5.58
C PHE A 63 -2.31 19.32 -5.80
N SER A 64 -3.23 20.05 -5.16
CA SER A 64 -4.67 19.73 -5.20
C SER A 64 -5.35 19.98 -6.55
N LEU A 65 -4.97 21.03 -7.28
CA LEU A 65 -5.65 21.42 -8.51
C LEU A 65 -5.00 20.86 -9.78
N ASN A 66 -3.69 20.64 -9.78
CA ASN A 66 -2.96 20.25 -10.99
C ASN A 66 -2.42 18.83 -10.93
N VAL A 67 -1.87 18.40 -9.79
CA VAL A 67 -1.23 17.08 -9.66
C VAL A 67 -2.26 15.98 -9.41
N VAL A 68 -3.03 16.10 -8.32
CA VAL A 68 -3.99 15.08 -7.88
C VAL A 68 -5.01 14.70 -8.98
N PRO A 69 -5.63 15.63 -9.72
CA PRO A 69 -6.58 15.27 -10.78
C PRO A 69 -5.94 14.47 -11.91
N ARG A 70 -4.73 14.86 -12.35
CA ARG A 70 -4.01 14.17 -13.44
C ARG A 70 -3.61 12.77 -13.04
N VAL A 71 -3.06 12.62 -11.84
CA VAL A 71 -2.69 11.30 -11.29
C VAL A 71 -3.94 10.43 -11.16
N THR A 72 -5.04 10.98 -10.63
CA THR A 72 -6.29 10.23 -10.48
C THR A 72 -6.82 9.73 -11.82
N GLU A 73 -6.79 10.56 -12.86
CA GLU A 73 -7.21 10.19 -14.21
C GLU A 73 -6.32 9.08 -14.80
N GLU A 74 -4.99 9.17 -14.65
CA GLU A 74 -4.05 8.13 -15.10
C GLU A 74 -4.34 6.77 -14.48
N TYR A 75 -4.67 6.75 -13.20
CA TYR A 75 -5.02 5.52 -12.50
C TYR A 75 -6.49 5.12 -12.67
N ASN A 76 -7.20 5.66 -13.67
CA ASN A 76 -8.61 5.38 -13.97
C ASN A 76 -9.53 5.56 -12.76
N GLY A 77 -9.17 6.50 -11.88
CA GLY A 77 -9.89 6.83 -10.67
C GLY A 77 -10.97 7.89 -10.89
N VAL A 78 -11.81 8.05 -9.89
CA VAL A 78 -12.78 9.14 -9.78
C VAL A 78 -12.39 10.01 -8.59
N LEU A 79 -11.93 11.23 -8.86
CA LEU A 79 -11.64 12.22 -7.82
C LEU A 79 -12.95 12.79 -7.28
N VAL A 80 -13.18 12.67 -5.97
CA VAL A 80 -14.38 13.19 -5.31
C VAL A 80 -14.10 14.56 -4.69
N TYR A 81 -12.93 14.70 -4.05
CA TYR A 81 -12.47 15.97 -3.47
C TYR A 81 -10.94 16.03 -3.49
N SER A 82 -10.41 17.21 -3.80
CA SER A 82 -9.02 17.56 -3.52
C SER A 82 -8.96 19.04 -3.17
N GLY A 83 -8.38 19.36 -2.02
CA GLY A 83 -8.29 20.73 -1.56
C GLY A 83 -7.15 20.89 -0.56
N GLY A 84 -6.14 21.65 -0.95
CA GLY A 84 -4.93 21.79 -0.13
C GLY A 84 -4.18 20.48 -0.05
N ASP A 85 -4.05 19.92 1.15
CA ASP A 85 -3.40 18.65 1.44
C ASP A 85 -4.37 17.45 1.50
N ASP A 86 -5.67 17.71 1.55
CA ASP A 86 -6.69 16.68 1.63
C ASP A 86 -7.05 16.14 0.23
N VAL A 87 -7.10 14.81 0.11
CA VAL A 87 -7.50 14.10 -1.10
C VAL A 87 -8.50 13.00 -0.76
N PHE A 88 -9.56 12.91 -1.56
CA PHE A 88 -10.58 11.89 -1.44
C PHE A 88 -10.95 11.36 -2.85
N ALA A 89 -10.63 10.10 -3.12
CA ALA A 89 -10.76 9.52 -4.45
C ALA A 89 -11.23 8.05 -4.40
N MET A 90 -11.97 7.62 -5.43
CA MET A 90 -12.31 6.22 -5.65
C MET A 90 -11.42 5.66 -6.75
N ILE A 91 -10.66 4.61 -6.45
CA ILE A 91 -9.65 4.07 -7.36
C ILE A 91 -9.94 2.59 -7.64
N PRO A 92 -9.76 2.11 -8.88
CA PRO A 92 -9.75 0.69 -9.17
C PRO A 92 -8.72 -0.04 -8.29
N ILE A 93 -9.09 -1.22 -7.78
CA ILE A 93 -8.27 -1.92 -6.79
C ILE A 93 -6.92 -2.32 -7.37
N GLU A 94 -6.89 -2.65 -8.67
CA GLU A 94 -5.68 -2.95 -9.43
C GLU A 94 -4.66 -1.80 -9.47
N ASN A 95 -5.08 -0.57 -9.17
CA ASN A 95 -4.26 0.64 -9.25
C ASN A 95 -4.01 1.26 -7.87
N ILE A 96 -4.57 0.70 -6.80
CA ILE A 96 -4.66 1.37 -5.50
C ILE A 96 -3.30 1.64 -4.87
N LEU A 97 -2.36 0.69 -4.94
CA LEU A 97 -1.04 0.86 -4.33
C LEU A 97 -0.23 1.93 -5.05
N ASP A 98 -0.11 1.80 -6.36
CA ASP A 98 0.64 2.74 -7.19
C ASP A 98 0.07 4.15 -7.06
N TYR A 99 -1.27 4.29 -7.14
CA TYR A 99 -1.92 5.59 -7.00
C TYR A 99 -1.56 6.25 -5.66
N VAL A 100 -1.67 5.50 -4.57
CA VAL A 100 -1.43 6.04 -3.24
C VAL A 100 0.06 6.37 -3.04
N ASP A 101 0.97 5.53 -3.52
CA ASP A 101 2.43 5.78 -3.50
C ASP A 101 2.75 7.08 -4.26
N VAL A 102 2.26 7.20 -5.50
CA VAL A 102 2.49 8.35 -6.36
C VAL A 102 1.94 9.65 -5.76
N ILE A 103 0.72 9.63 -5.23
CA ILE A 103 0.12 10.80 -4.56
C ILE A 103 0.99 11.24 -3.39
N ARG A 104 1.44 10.30 -2.56
CA ARG A 104 2.30 10.58 -1.41
C ARG A 104 3.67 11.11 -1.85
N ARG A 105 4.30 10.53 -2.87
CA ARG A 105 5.63 10.95 -3.37
C ARG A 105 5.58 12.33 -4.01
N PHE A 106 4.55 12.63 -4.80
CA PHE A 106 4.36 13.96 -5.37
C PHE A 106 4.10 15.03 -4.32
N TYR A 107 3.33 14.70 -3.27
CA TYR A 107 3.09 15.64 -2.17
C TYR A 107 4.41 16.16 -1.57
N SER A 108 5.36 15.26 -1.33
CA SER A 108 6.69 15.60 -0.79
C SER A 108 7.72 16.02 -1.85
N GLY A 109 7.40 15.93 -3.14
CA GLY A 109 8.34 16.20 -4.23
C GLY A 109 9.56 15.29 -4.25
N GLU A 110 9.36 14.01 -3.96
CA GLU A 110 10.40 12.99 -4.08
C GLU A 110 10.84 12.83 -5.53
N THR A 111 12.09 12.44 -5.77
CA THR A 111 12.58 12.31 -7.15
C THR A 111 12.02 11.04 -7.78
N PHE A 112 11.20 11.20 -8.82
CA PHE A 112 10.69 10.13 -9.68
C PHE A 112 9.94 10.71 -10.86
N ASP A 113 9.54 9.84 -11.79
CA ASP A 113 8.71 10.21 -12.90
C ASP A 113 7.50 9.29 -13.09
N LEU A 114 6.41 9.90 -13.55
CA LEU A 114 5.19 9.22 -13.97
C LEU A 114 4.93 9.51 -15.44
N GLU A 115 4.97 8.47 -16.26
CA GLU A 115 4.51 8.54 -17.64
C GLU A 115 2.98 8.66 -17.67
N LEU A 116 2.48 9.58 -18.49
CA LEU A 116 1.06 9.85 -18.68
C LEU A 116 0.66 9.56 -20.15
N PRO A 117 -0.64 9.49 -20.46
CA PRO A 117 -1.11 9.26 -21.81
C PRO A 117 -0.71 10.46 -22.69
N ARG A 118 -0.67 10.25 -24.02
CA ARG A 118 -0.34 11.30 -25.01
C ARG A 118 1.09 11.86 -24.91
N ARG A 119 2.07 11.05 -24.45
CA ARG A 119 3.49 11.44 -24.33
C ARG A 119 3.71 12.62 -23.39
N GLU A 120 2.88 12.69 -22.36
CA GLU A 120 3.06 13.59 -21.24
C GLU A 120 3.78 12.84 -20.12
N LYS A 121 4.51 13.57 -19.29
CA LYS A 121 5.28 12.99 -18.18
C LYS A 121 5.29 13.98 -17.03
N LEU A 122 5.01 13.50 -15.82
CA LEU A 122 5.24 14.28 -14.60
C LEU A 122 6.58 13.86 -14.03
N VAL A 123 7.54 14.79 -14.00
CA VAL A 123 8.87 14.56 -13.45
C VAL A 123 9.00 15.35 -12.16
N SER A 124 9.06 14.65 -11.04
CA SER A 124 9.32 15.25 -9.74
C SER A 124 10.82 15.26 -9.49
N GLU A 125 11.40 16.44 -9.27
CA GLU A 125 12.81 16.60 -8.92
C GLU A 125 13.04 17.91 -8.16
N ASN A 126 13.96 17.90 -7.20
CA ASN A 126 14.41 19.10 -6.47
C ASN A 126 13.27 19.93 -5.85
N GLY A 127 12.16 19.29 -5.41
CA GLY A 127 11.01 19.99 -4.81
C GLY A 127 10.05 20.63 -5.81
N TYR A 128 10.12 20.24 -7.08
CA TYR A 128 9.22 20.68 -8.14
C TYR A 128 8.67 19.49 -8.91
N ILE A 129 7.48 19.65 -9.48
CA ILE A 129 6.91 18.70 -10.43
C ILE A 129 6.83 19.40 -11.78
N LYS A 130 7.56 18.87 -12.76
CA LYS A 130 7.56 19.34 -14.14
C LYS A 130 6.55 18.55 -14.94
N LEU A 131 5.65 19.22 -15.63
CA LEU A 131 4.86 18.61 -16.68
C LEU A 131 5.63 18.71 -17.99
N GLU A 132 6.13 17.58 -18.47
CA GLU A 132 6.84 17.49 -19.75
C GLU A 132 5.92 16.94 -20.84
N LYS A 133 6.06 17.50 -22.04
CA LYS A 133 5.38 17.03 -23.23
C LYS A 133 6.36 17.06 -24.39
N GLU A 134 6.56 15.90 -25.03
CA GLU A 134 7.53 15.74 -26.13
C GLU A 134 8.95 16.24 -25.77
N GLY A 135 9.40 15.99 -24.54
CA GLY A 135 10.72 16.38 -24.05
C GLY A 135 10.89 17.87 -23.74
N LYS A 136 9.79 18.63 -23.65
CA LYS A 136 9.79 20.04 -23.23
C LYS A 136 8.93 20.24 -21.99
N THR A 137 9.48 20.91 -20.99
CA THR A 137 8.70 21.37 -19.82
C THR A 137 7.65 22.38 -20.28
N GLN A 138 6.38 22.06 -20.05
CA GLN A 138 5.22 22.91 -20.31
C GLN A 138 4.90 23.75 -19.09
N ASP A 139 4.76 23.08 -17.94
CA ASP A 139 4.39 23.69 -16.66
C ASP A 139 5.28 23.17 -15.53
N LEU A 140 5.31 23.92 -14.44
CA LEU A 140 6.09 23.62 -13.25
C LEU A 140 5.25 23.92 -12.02
N TYR A 141 5.16 22.94 -11.14
CA TYR A 141 4.33 22.95 -9.94
C TYR A 141 5.21 22.84 -8.69
N PHE A 142 4.87 23.57 -7.64
CA PHE A 142 5.56 23.48 -6.36
C PHE A 142 5.10 22.25 -5.56
N THR A 143 6.01 21.67 -4.77
CA THR A 143 5.68 20.61 -3.81
C THR A 143 5.83 21.09 -2.38
N MET A 144 5.33 20.30 -1.43
CA MET A 144 5.49 20.60 0.00
C MET A 144 6.86 20.21 0.55
N GLY A 145 7.73 19.60 -0.28
CA GLY A 145 9.07 19.18 0.12
C GLY A 145 9.04 18.18 1.28
N LYS A 146 9.70 18.50 2.40
CA LYS A 146 9.83 17.58 3.54
C LYS A 146 8.52 17.26 4.27
N ALA A 147 7.40 17.89 3.92
CA ALA A 147 6.12 17.54 4.52
C ALA A 147 5.70 16.14 4.08
N THR A 148 5.16 15.36 5.01
CA THR A 148 4.63 14.01 4.73
C THR A 148 3.10 14.01 4.72
N GLY A 149 2.49 12.92 4.27
CA GLY A 149 1.06 12.70 4.42
C GLY A 149 0.75 11.30 4.91
N SER A 150 -0.47 11.13 5.45
CA SER A 150 -1.00 9.86 5.90
C SER A 150 -2.27 9.49 5.14
N ALA A 151 -2.51 8.20 4.94
CA ALA A 151 -3.66 7.71 4.15
C ALA A 151 -4.52 6.67 4.88
N GLY A 152 -5.83 6.78 4.68
CA GLY A 152 -6.81 5.75 5.01
C GLY A 152 -7.41 5.18 3.73
N ILE A 153 -7.27 3.88 3.53
CA ILE A 153 -7.66 3.20 2.30
C ILE A 153 -8.69 2.15 2.63
N VAL A 154 -9.87 2.19 2.00
CA VAL A 154 -10.94 1.22 2.26
C VAL A 154 -11.24 0.43 1.02
N ILE A 155 -11.16 -0.89 1.12
CA ILE A 155 -11.62 -1.81 0.07
C ILE A 155 -12.98 -2.34 0.52
N ALA A 156 -14.04 -1.99 -0.20
CA ALA A 156 -15.40 -2.34 0.18
C ALA A 156 -16.14 -3.04 -0.95
N HIS A 157 -17.02 -3.98 -0.57
CA HIS A 157 -17.95 -4.59 -1.51
C HIS A 157 -18.91 -3.52 -2.07
N TYR A 158 -19.32 -3.62 -3.33
CA TYR A 158 -20.17 -2.63 -4.00
C TYR A 158 -21.53 -2.41 -3.33
N SER A 159 -21.99 -3.37 -2.53
CA SER A 159 -23.25 -3.28 -1.77
C SER A 159 -23.09 -2.64 -0.39
N THR A 160 -21.86 -2.36 0.05
CA THR A 160 -21.61 -1.73 1.34
C THR A 160 -22.08 -0.27 1.28
N PRO A 161 -22.87 0.22 2.25
CA PRO A 161 -23.32 1.62 2.26
C PRO A 161 -22.14 2.60 2.23
N LEU A 162 -22.14 3.54 1.28
CA LEU A 162 -21.02 4.46 1.07
C LEU A 162 -20.69 5.30 2.32
N SER A 163 -21.71 5.68 3.10
CA SER A 163 -21.51 6.41 4.37
C SER A 163 -20.62 5.64 5.35
N PHE A 164 -20.80 4.31 5.42
CA PHE A 164 -19.99 3.45 6.26
C PHE A 164 -18.57 3.31 5.72
N VAL A 165 -18.41 3.25 4.39
CA VAL A 165 -17.09 3.21 3.75
C VAL A 165 -16.31 4.51 4.02
N ILE A 166 -16.98 5.67 3.95
CA ILE A 166 -16.39 6.98 4.30
C ILE A 166 -15.96 7.02 5.77
N GLU A 167 -16.83 6.59 6.68
CA GLU A 167 -16.51 6.49 8.11
C GLU A 167 -15.25 5.66 8.35
N LYS A 168 -15.16 4.48 7.71
CA LYS A 168 -14.00 3.61 7.82
C LYS A 168 -12.73 4.19 7.19
N ALA A 169 -12.85 5.01 6.15
CA ALA A 169 -11.70 5.71 5.57
C ALA A 169 -11.14 6.77 6.54
N ASN A 170 -12.03 7.49 7.23
CA ASN A 170 -11.62 8.43 8.29
C ASN A 170 -10.96 7.70 9.47
N GLU A 171 -11.53 6.58 9.94
CA GLU A 171 -10.93 5.78 11.00
C GLU A 171 -9.54 5.23 10.60
N ALA A 172 -9.39 4.78 9.35
CA ALA A 172 -8.12 4.29 8.83
C ALA A 172 -7.05 5.40 8.80
N GLU A 173 -7.38 6.57 8.26
CA GLU A 173 -6.47 7.72 8.23
C GLU A 173 -6.12 8.20 9.64
N HIS A 174 -7.10 8.25 10.55
CA HIS A 174 -6.86 8.55 11.95
C HIS A 174 -5.85 7.58 12.59
N ARG A 175 -5.98 6.27 12.33
CA ARG A 175 -5.02 5.27 12.82
C ARG A 175 -3.64 5.45 12.21
N ALA A 176 -3.55 5.76 10.91
CA ALA A 176 -2.28 6.08 10.26
C ALA A 176 -1.55 7.23 10.99
N LYS A 177 -2.29 8.29 11.37
CA LYS A 177 -1.71 9.42 12.08
C LYS A 177 -1.34 9.14 13.54
N HIS A 178 -2.14 8.36 14.27
CA HIS A 178 -2.01 8.24 15.73
C HIS A 178 -1.32 6.94 16.15
N GLU A 179 -1.75 5.80 15.62
CA GLU A 179 -1.23 4.47 15.96
C GLU A 179 0.06 4.18 15.19
N TYR A 180 0.12 4.58 13.92
CA TYR A 180 1.31 4.47 13.09
C TYR A 180 2.13 5.75 13.06
N HIS A 181 1.87 6.72 13.95
CA HIS A 181 2.67 7.93 14.14
C HIS A 181 2.96 8.72 12.86
N ARG A 182 1.96 8.89 11.98
CA ARG A 182 2.04 9.69 10.74
C ARG A 182 3.00 9.14 9.70
N ASN A 183 3.05 9.73 8.50
CA ASN A 183 3.81 9.21 7.36
C ASN A 183 3.55 7.71 7.19
N ALA A 184 2.25 7.36 7.19
CA ALA A 184 1.77 5.99 7.19
C ALA A 184 0.48 5.85 6.39
N PHE A 185 0.10 4.61 6.11
CA PHE A 185 -1.21 4.30 5.56
C PHE A 185 -1.86 3.15 6.33
N VAL A 186 -3.19 3.10 6.29
CA VAL A 186 -3.97 2.00 6.84
C VAL A 186 -4.98 1.54 5.81
N PHE A 187 -4.95 0.25 5.49
CA PHE A 187 -5.99 -0.44 4.76
C PHE A 187 -7.08 -0.92 5.70
N THR A 188 -8.33 -0.75 5.27
CA THR A 188 -9.52 -1.32 5.90
C THR A 188 -10.30 -2.11 4.85
N ILE A 189 -10.41 -3.42 5.03
CA ILE A 189 -11.13 -4.28 4.10
C ILE A 189 -12.47 -4.65 4.69
N ILE A 190 -13.54 -4.24 4.02
CA ILE A 190 -14.92 -4.55 4.37
C ILE A 190 -15.40 -5.66 3.44
N ARG A 191 -15.39 -6.90 3.95
CA ARG A 191 -15.83 -8.09 3.20
C ARG A 191 -17.35 -8.05 3.01
N GLY A 192 -17.86 -8.77 2.00
CA GLY A 192 -19.31 -8.89 1.76
C GLY A 192 -20.10 -9.53 2.92
N SER A 193 -19.41 -10.19 3.85
CA SER A 193 -19.97 -10.66 5.12
C SER A 193 -20.24 -9.52 6.13
N GLY A 194 -19.59 -8.37 5.98
CA GLY A 194 -19.61 -7.26 6.95
C GLY A 194 -18.43 -7.28 7.93
N GLN A 195 -17.55 -8.29 7.85
CA GLN A 195 -16.31 -8.30 8.63
C GLN A 195 -15.34 -7.23 8.13
N ILE A 196 -14.62 -6.65 9.08
CA ILE A 196 -13.65 -5.58 8.85
C ILE A 196 -12.29 -6.05 9.32
N THR A 197 -11.30 -5.97 8.45
CA THR A 197 -9.89 -6.19 8.80
C THR A 197 -9.11 -4.92 8.52
N ASN A 198 -8.27 -4.52 9.48
CA ASN A 198 -7.46 -3.32 9.39
C ASN A 198 -6.00 -3.69 9.46
N VAL A 199 -5.20 -3.09 8.61
CA VAL A 199 -3.76 -3.32 8.57
C VAL A 199 -3.14 -1.98 8.21
N GLY A 200 -2.11 -1.54 8.91
CA GLY A 200 -1.37 -0.33 8.56
C GLY A 200 0.13 -0.54 8.50
N ALA A 201 0.81 0.38 7.83
CA ALA A 201 2.26 0.37 7.67
C ALA A 201 2.76 1.81 7.48
N LYS A 202 4.03 2.02 7.82
CA LYS A 202 4.75 3.24 7.42
C LYS A 202 4.98 3.20 5.91
N TRP A 203 5.14 4.36 5.27
CA TRP A 203 5.60 4.40 3.87
C TRP A 203 7.04 3.86 3.68
N TRP A 204 7.82 3.78 4.78
CA TRP A 204 9.25 3.44 4.87
C TRP A 204 10.17 4.21 3.90
N TYR A 205 10.91 5.18 4.47
CA TYR A 205 12.18 5.64 3.91
C TYR A 205 13.17 5.81 5.06
N LYS A 206 14.22 4.99 5.11
CA LYS A 206 15.46 5.40 5.80
C LYS A 206 16.32 6.11 4.76
N ASP A 207 16.61 7.38 5.03
CA ASP A 207 17.59 8.18 4.28
C ASP A 207 18.90 7.41 4.14
N GLY A 208 19.25 6.96 2.91
CA GLY A 208 20.61 6.48 2.66
C GLY A 208 20.83 5.57 1.44
N GLU A 209 19.98 4.59 1.16
CA GLU A 209 20.32 3.55 0.16
C GLU A 209 19.81 3.91 -1.24
N LYS A 210 20.68 4.50 -2.08
CA LYS A 210 20.35 5.17 -3.35
C LYS A 210 20.04 4.26 -4.55
N ASN A 211 19.59 3.04 -4.36
CA ASN A 211 19.13 2.21 -5.49
C ASN A 211 17.60 2.24 -5.55
N GLU A 212 17.08 2.96 -6.53
CA GLU A 212 15.65 3.12 -6.80
C GLU A 212 14.96 1.76 -7.04
N SER A 213 15.67 0.82 -7.68
CA SER A 213 15.22 -0.56 -7.90
C SER A 213 15.05 -1.37 -6.61
N ASP A 214 15.99 -1.26 -5.68
CA ASP A 214 16.03 -2.08 -4.47
C ASP A 214 14.98 -1.60 -3.46
N ARG A 215 14.72 -0.28 -3.41
CA ARG A 215 13.67 0.34 -2.59
C ARG A 215 12.28 -0.05 -3.04
N GLU A 216 12.03 -0.05 -4.35
CA GLU A 216 10.74 -0.42 -4.92
C GLU A 216 10.43 -1.89 -4.57
N ILE A 217 11.40 -2.79 -4.74
CA ILE A 217 11.30 -4.21 -4.38
C ILE A 217 11.06 -4.40 -2.88
N ILE A 218 11.81 -3.72 -1.99
CA ILE A 218 11.63 -3.84 -0.54
C ILE A 218 10.25 -3.35 -0.12
N ASN A 219 9.80 -2.20 -0.63
CA ASN A 219 8.46 -1.69 -0.35
C ASN A 219 7.40 -2.69 -0.83
N ARG A 220 7.54 -3.22 -2.05
CA ARG A 220 6.63 -4.23 -2.63
C ARG A 220 6.58 -5.52 -1.80
N ILE A 221 7.71 -6.02 -1.31
CA ILE A 221 7.77 -7.21 -0.44
C ILE A 221 7.08 -6.91 0.90
N VAL A 222 7.32 -5.74 1.50
CA VAL A 222 6.64 -5.30 2.74
C VAL A 222 5.13 -5.19 2.50
N TYR A 223 4.69 -4.66 1.36
CA TYR A 223 3.28 -4.59 0.96
C TYR A 223 2.67 -5.98 0.77
N ILE A 224 3.40 -6.92 0.16
CA ILE A 224 2.94 -8.30 -0.04
C ILE A 224 2.84 -9.03 1.30
N ASP A 225 3.83 -8.94 2.19
CA ASP A 225 3.80 -9.55 3.52
C ASP A 225 2.71 -8.92 4.40
N PHE A 226 2.48 -7.62 4.25
CA PHE A 226 1.35 -6.93 4.82
C PHE A 226 0.01 -7.48 4.30
N LEU A 227 -0.12 -7.77 3.00
CA LEU A 227 -1.29 -8.45 2.46
C LEU A 227 -1.38 -9.92 2.91
N VAL A 228 -0.27 -10.60 3.18
CA VAL A 228 -0.28 -11.97 3.75
C VAL A 228 -0.73 -11.94 5.22
N SER A 229 -0.33 -10.94 5.99
CA SER A 229 -0.77 -10.75 7.39
C SER A 229 -2.25 -10.36 7.48
N LEU A 230 -2.75 -9.52 6.56
CA LEU A 230 -4.17 -9.18 6.34
C LEU A 230 -5.07 -10.43 6.20
N PHE A 231 -4.52 -11.54 5.71
CA PHE A 231 -5.25 -12.79 5.49
C PHE A 231 -4.99 -13.87 6.53
N SER A 232 -3.99 -13.69 7.41
CA SER A 232 -3.64 -14.66 8.44
C SER A 232 -4.46 -14.51 9.73
N GLY A 233 -5.23 -13.42 9.88
CA GLY A 233 -6.12 -13.20 11.02
C GLY A 233 -5.41 -12.72 12.29
N GLU A 234 -4.13 -12.35 12.20
CA GLU A 234 -3.42 -11.69 13.29
C GLU A 234 -3.85 -10.21 13.34
N ASP A 235 -4.23 -9.73 14.52
CA ASP A 235 -4.51 -8.32 14.73
C ASP A 235 -3.26 -7.52 14.44
N SER A 236 -3.33 -6.66 13.41
CA SER A 236 -2.44 -5.55 13.09
C SER A 236 -0.93 -5.80 13.26
N PRO A 237 -0.10 -5.77 12.20
CA PRO A 237 1.34 -5.79 12.38
C PRO A 237 1.74 -4.67 13.36
N ASP A 238 2.43 -5.05 14.44
CA ASP A 238 2.98 -4.11 15.41
C ASP A 238 3.87 -3.11 14.64
N PRO A 239 3.56 -1.80 14.70
CA PRO A 239 4.29 -0.77 13.96
C PRO A 239 5.80 -0.74 14.24
N GLN A 240 6.25 -1.31 15.36
CA GLN A 240 7.65 -1.40 15.75
C GLN A 240 8.30 -2.73 15.40
N LYS A 241 7.51 -3.73 15.02
CA LYS A 241 8.00 -5.06 14.70
C LYS A 241 8.37 -5.10 13.22
N ASN A 242 9.67 -5.03 12.95
CA ASN A 242 10.17 -5.40 11.63
C ASN A 242 9.83 -6.88 11.42
N PHE A 243 8.82 -7.18 10.58
CA PHE A 243 8.50 -8.56 10.19
C PHE A 243 9.67 -9.26 9.46
N PHE A 244 10.72 -8.50 9.12
CA PHE A 244 11.99 -8.95 8.54
C PHE A 244 13.09 -9.25 9.57
N GLU A 245 12.75 -9.74 10.76
CA GLU A 245 13.74 -10.28 11.71
C GLU A 245 14.09 -11.77 11.47
N GLU A 246 13.58 -12.38 10.40
CA GLU A 246 14.02 -13.73 10.02
C GLU A 246 15.21 -13.66 9.04
N ASP A 247 16.38 -14.14 9.50
CA ASP A 247 17.67 -14.09 8.80
C ASP A 247 17.62 -14.62 7.34
N TRP A 248 16.67 -15.50 7.01
CA TRP A 248 16.56 -16.11 5.69
C TRP A 248 16.02 -15.18 4.59
N ILE A 249 15.30 -14.10 4.94
CA ILE A 249 14.70 -13.20 3.93
C ILE A 249 15.79 -12.44 3.15
N ARG A 250 16.95 -12.21 3.76
CA ARG A 250 18.12 -11.58 3.11
C ARG A 250 18.66 -12.38 1.92
N HIS A 251 18.29 -13.65 1.83
CA HIS A 251 18.74 -14.57 0.78
C HIS A 251 17.76 -14.66 -0.40
N LEU A 252 16.65 -13.93 -0.37
CA LEU A 252 15.61 -13.95 -1.39
C LEU A 252 15.68 -12.72 -2.28
N GLN A 253 15.69 -12.94 -3.59
CA GLN A 253 15.57 -11.89 -4.60
C GLN A 253 14.10 -11.63 -4.94
N SER A 254 13.29 -12.69 -5.08
CA SER A 254 11.85 -12.57 -5.26
C SER A 254 11.11 -13.86 -4.89
N VAL A 255 9.85 -13.72 -4.51
CA VAL A 255 8.90 -14.82 -4.29
C VAL A 255 7.64 -14.46 -5.05
N SER A 256 7.26 -15.28 -6.04
CA SER A 256 6.09 -15.04 -6.86
C SER A 256 5.19 -16.27 -6.93
N LEU A 257 3.88 -16.03 -6.99
CA LEU A 257 2.86 -17.06 -7.18
C LEU A 257 2.21 -16.85 -8.54
N SER A 258 2.19 -17.90 -9.37
CA SER A 258 1.51 -17.85 -10.66
C SER A 258 0.03 -17.51 -10.49
N PRO A 259 -0.52 -16.53 -11.25
CA PRO A 259 -1.95 -16.17 -11.19
C PRO A 259 -2.90 -17.34 -11.47
N SER A 260 -2.42 -18.39 -12.15
CA SER A 260 -3.15 -19.63 -12.39
C SER A 260 -3.54 -20.35 -11.10
N ILE A 261 -2.84 -20.12 -9.98
CA ILE A 261 -3.18 -20.67 -8.67
C ILE A 261 -4.61 -20.35 -8.27
N ILE A 262 -5.14 -19.20 -8.66
CA ILE A 262 -6.51 -18.78 -8.35
C ILE A 262 -7.53 -19.69 -9.06
N THR A 263 -7.26 -20.00 -10.33
CA THR A 263 -8.13 -20.86 -11.14
C THR A 263 -8.08 -22.27 -10.59
N ASP A 264 -6.88 -22.79 -10.33
CA ASP A 264 -6.70 -24.14 -9.79
C ASP A 264 -7.25 -24.27 -8.36
N LEU A 265 -7.20 -23.21 -7.55
CA LEU A 265 -7.82 -23.20 -6.21
C LEU A 265 -9.37 -23.13 -6.30
N SER A 266 -9.90 -22.57 -7.39
CA SER A 266 -11.33 -22.56 -7.73
C SER A 266 -11.84 -23.86 -8.35
N ASP A 267 -10.98 -24.67 -8.95
CA ASP A 267 -11.40 -25.85 -9.73
C ASP A 267 -10.91 -27.17 -9.12
N GLU A 268 -9.70 -27.21 -8.56
CA GLU A 268 -9.03 -28.42 -8.05
C GLU A 268 -9.15 -28.62 -6.52
N ILE A 269 -9.39 -27.55 -5.75
CA ILE A 269 -9.46 -27.60 -4.27
C ILE A 269 -10.89 -27.55 -3.78
N GLU A 270 -11.40 -28.70 -3.32
CA GLU A 270 -12.63 -28.78 -2.53
C GLU A 270 -12.34 -28.42 -1.07
N PHE A 271 -13.10 -27.45 -0.55
CA PHE A 271 -13.08 -27.11 0.86
C PHE A 271 -14.20 -27.85 1.57
N TYR A 272 -13.88 -28.60 2.62
CA TYR A 272 -14.82 -29.48 3.30
C TYR A 272 -15.67 -28.75 4.36
N PRO A 273 -16.95 -29.12 4.52
CA PRO A 273 -17.86 -28.46 5.45
C PRO A 273 -17.64 -28.77 6.94
N VAL A 274 -16.96 -29.88 7.29
CA VAL A 274 -16.85 -30.37 8.68
C VAL A 274 -15.41 -30.78 9.01
N ARG A 275 -14.92 -30.37 10.19
CA ARG A 275 -13.58 -30.66 10.73
C ARG A 275 -13.48 -32.12 11.20
N ASP A 276 -13.28 -33.06 10.29
CA ASP A 276 -12.58 -34.31 10.63
C ASP A 276 -11.07 -34.05 10.45
N ASP A 277 -10.26 -34.36 11.46
CA ASP A 277 -8.80 -34.15 11.46
C ASP A 277 -8.15 -34.75 10.19
N ASN A 278 -8.71 -35.86 9.68
CA ASN A 278 -8.24 -36.47 8.44
C ASN A 278 -8.50 -35.61 7.19
N GLN A 279 -9.63 -34.91 7.13
CA GLN A 279 -9.98 -34.02 6.01
C GLN A 279 -9.14 -32.74 6.01
N GLU A 280 -8.77 -32.24 7.19
CA GLU A 280 -7.87 -31.09 7.33
C GLU A 280 -6.44 -31.43 6.86
N ILE A 281 -5.92 -32.60 7.26
CA ILE A 281 -4.62 -33.11 6.79
C ILE A 281 -4.63 -33.27 5.26
N GLU A 282 -5.71 -33.81 4.69
CA GLU A 282 -5.84 -33.97 3.24
C GLU A 282 -5.87 -32.61 2.51
N LEU A 283 -6.65 -31.66 3.01
CA LEU A 283 -6.72 -30.30 2.45
C LEU A 283 -5.35 -29.61 2.48
N LEU A 284 -4.65 -29.64 3.61
CA LEU A 284 -3.31 -29.05 3.75
C LEU A 284 -2.32 -29.70 2.78
N THR A 285 -2.42 -31.02 2.59
CA THR A 285 -1.56 -31.76 1.66
C THR A 285 -1.82 -31.33 0.21
N ARG A 286 -3.08 -31.21 -0.19
CA ARG A 286 -3.47 -30.74 -1.52
C ARG A 286 -3.03 -29.28 -1.75
N LEU A 287 -3.21 -28.41 -0.75
CA LEU A 287 -2.73 -27.03 -0.80
C LEU A 287 -1.21 -26.95 -0.95
N LYS A 288 -0.43 -27.79 -0.25
CA LYS A 288 1.03 -27.84 -0.42
C LYS A 288 1.45 -28.19 -1.83
N VAL A 289 0.80 -29.18 -2.45
CA VAL A 289 1.08 -29.58 -3.84
C VAL A 289 0.73 -28.43 -4.80
N LEU A 290 -0.43 -27.79 -4.61
CA LEU A 290 -0.89 -26.69 -5.43
C LEU A 290 0.00 -25.45 -5.31
N VAL A 291 0.34 -25.01 -4.10
CA VAL A 291 1.26 -23.88 -3.87
C VAL A 291 2.64 -24.20 -4.46
N SER A 292 3.18 -25.40 -4.24
CA SER A 292 4.49 -25.80 -4.77
C SER A 292 4.56 -25.76 -6.31
N ARG A 293 3.46 -26.09 -7.01
CA ARG A 293 3.34 -26.01 -8.48
C ARG A 293 3.41 -24.58 -9.00
N HIS A 294 2.87 -23.64 -8.26
CA HIS A 294 2.70 -22.24 -8.69
C HIS A 294 3.72 -21.28 -8.08
N LEU A 295 4.53 -21.75 -7.12
CA LEU A 295 5.52 -20.95 -6.42
C LEU A 295 6.87 -20.91 -7.16
N GLU A 296 7.25 -19.71 -7.54
CA GLU A 296 8.57 -19.39 -8.05
C GLU A 296 9.35 -18.60 -6.98
N ILE A 297 10.59 -19.01 -6.74
CA ILE A 297 11.49 -18.34 -5.80
C ILE A 297 12.81 -18.08 -6.51
N ARG A 298 13.22 -16.81 -6.54
CA ARG A 298 14.57 -16.40 -6.95
C ARG A 298 15.41 -16.13 -5.71
N PHE A 299 16.57 -16.76 -5.64
CA PHE A 299 17.50 -16.64 -4.53
C PHE A 299 18.69 -15.75 -4.93
N SER A 300 19.31 -15.09 -3.97
CA SER A 300 20.58 -14.42 -4.21
C SER A 300 21.67 -15.44 -4.58
N ASP A 301 22.65 -15.01 -5.39
CA ASP A 301 23.65 -15.89 -6.00
C ASP A 301 24.52 -16.68 -5.00
N GLU A 302 24.55 -16.26 -3.73
CA GLU A 302 25.42 -16.81 -2.68
C GLU A 302 24.81 -17.94 -1.81
N THR A 303 23.58 -18.40 -2.08
CA THR A 303 22.92 -19.43 -1.24
C THR A 303 23.20 -20.88 -1.62
N ASP A 304 23.46 -21.74 -0.61
CA ASP A 304 23.66 -23.18 -0.81
C ASP A 304 22.36 -23.94 -1.13
N LYS A 305 22.46 -25.08 -1.83
CA LYS A 305 21.32 -25.91 -2.24
C LYS A 305 20.48 -26.43 -1.06
N ARG A 306 21.11 -26.75 0.08
CA ARG A 306 20.38 -27.21 1.28
C ARG A 306 19.53 -26.10 1.87
N GLU A 307 20.12 -24.92 1.98
CA GLU A 307 19.48 -23.71 2.50
C GLU A 307 18.32 -23.27 1.62
N ARG A 308 18.49 -23.27 0.29
CA ARG A 308 17.40 -23.00 -0.67
C ARG A 308 16.21 -23.96 -0.51
N ALA A 309 16.47 -25.23 -0.22
CA ALA A 309 15.41 -26.24 -0.03
C ALA A 309 14.66 -26.03 1.29
N GLU A 310 15.36 -25.62 2.34
CA GLU A 310 14.77 -25.28 3.65
C GLU A 310 13.92 -24.02 3.56
N ILE A 311 14.45 -22.96 2.95
CA ILE A 311 13.71 -21.72 2.68
C ILE A 311 12.45 -22.00 1.86
N ARG A 312 12.57 -22.77 0.76
CA ARG A 312 11.41 -23.11 -0.07
C ARG A 312 10.34 -23.86 0.72
N ARG A 313 10.72 -24.78 1.62
CA ARG A 313 9.76 -25.49 2.48
C ARG A 313 9.05 -24.53 3.42
N ASN A 314 9.79 -23.64 4.07
CA ASN A 314 9.23 -22.65 5.00
C ASN A 314 8.26 -21.71 4.29
N VAL A 315 8.62 -21.20 3.11
CA VAL A 315 7.74 -20.33 2.30
C VAL A 315 6.46 -21.06 1.90
N ILE A 316 6.55 -22.30 1.41
CA ILE A 316 5.36 -23.09 1.04
C ILE A 316 4.46 -23.31 2.26
N ASP A 317 5.03 -23.74 3.39
CA ASP A 317 4.27 -24.02 4.60
C ASP A 317 3.58 -22.75 5.14
N SER A 318 4.26 -21.60 5.11
CA SER A 318 3.68 -20.31 5.50
C SER A 318 2.52 -19.89 4.60
N ILE A 319 2.66 -20.00 3.27
CA ILE A 319 1.59 -19.65 2.31
C ILE A 319 0.39 -20.59 2.49
N VAL A 320 0.62 -21.89 2.63
CA VAL A 320 -0.45 -22.88 2.83
C VAL A 320 -1.20 -22.61 4.12
N GLN A 321 -0.48 -22.33 5.21
CA GLN A 321 -1.11 -21.99 6.48
C GLN A 321 -1.90 -20.68 6.38
N ALA A 322 -1.40 -19.67 5.68
CA ALA A 322 -2.12 -18.41 5.47
C ALA A 322 -3.44 -18.63 4.71
N ILE A 323 -3.40 -19.37 3.59
CA ILE A 323 -4.61 -19.71 2.81
C ILE A 323 -5.61 -20.50 3.66
N HIS A 324 -5.13 -21.49 4.41
CA HIS A 324 -5.98 -22.32 5.26
C HIS A 324 -6.62 -21.51 6.40
N ARG A 325 -5.83 -20.72 7.13
CA ARG A 325 -6.33 -19.83 8.20
C ARG A 325 -7.35 -18.84 7.67
N LEU A 326 -7.08 -18.22 6.51
CA LEU A 326 -8.02 -17.31 5.87
C LEU A 326 -9.35 -18.01 5.58
N HIS A 327 -9.30 -19.20 5.00
CA HIS A 327 -10.50 -19.95 4.68
C HIS A 327 -11.31 -20.30 5.93
N VAL A 328 -10.65 -20.77 7.00
CA VAL A 328 -11.30 -21.11 8.27
C VAL A 328 -11.94 -19.88 8.90
N SER A 329 -11.25 -18.74 8.93
CA SER A 329 -11.82 -17.47 9.43
C SER A 329 -13.08 -17.10 8.65
N LEU A 330 -13.04 -17.15 7.31
CA LEU A 330 -14.20 -16.83 6.47
C LEU A 330 -15.40 -17.74 6.76
N ILE A 331 -15.19 -19.03 7.02
CA ILE A 331 -16.24 -19.96 7.44
C ILE A 331 -16.83 -19.53 8.80
N GLU A 332 -15.98 -19.29 9.79
CA GLU A 332 -16.41 -18.92 11.15
C GLU A 332 -17.21 -17.61 11.15
N ASP A 333 -16.81 -16.65 10.32
CA ASP A 333 -17.50 -15.37 10.21
C ASP A 333 -18.84 -15.50 9.50
N LEU A 334 -18.92 -16.26 8.40
CA LEU A 334 -20.18 -16.51 7.70
C LEU A 334 -21.18 -17.30 8.55
N LYS A 335 -20.71 -18.21 9.44
CA LYS A 335 -21.56 -18.91 10.43
C LYS A 335 -22.23 -17.94 11.41
N LYS A 336 -21.55 -16.85 11.82
CA LYS A 336 -22.11 -15.86 12.76
C LYS A 336 -23.25 -15.06 12.12
N ILE A 337 -23.14 -14.76 10.82
CA ILE A 337 -24.05 -13.86 10.09
C ILE A 337 -25.23 -14.62 9.50
N ARG A 338 -25.01 -15.84 8.99
CA ARG A 338 -26.00 -16.61 8.23
C ARG A 338 -26.43 -17.87 8.99
N LYS A 339 -27.14 -17.68 10.10
CA LYS A 339 -27.59 -18.78 10.99
C LYS A 339 -28.55 -19.77 10.31
N ASP A 340 -29.22 -19.34 9.24
CA ASP A 340 -30.27 -20.12 8.57
C ASP A 340 -29.77 -20.92 7.36
N LYS A 341 -28.47 -20.85 7.03
CA LYS A 341 -27.88 -21.53 5.86
C LYS A 341 -27.22 -22.84 6.23
N SER A 342 -27.20 -23.78 5.27
CA SER A 342 -26.46 -25.04 5.43
C SER A 342 -24.94 -24.77 5.54
N ILE A 343 -24.23 -25.65 6.23
CA ILE A 343 -22.78 -25.54 6.40
C ILE A 343 -22.07 -25.56 5.02
N GLU A 344 -22.59 -26.35 4.09
CA GLU A 344 -22.09 -26.44 2.72
C GLU A 344 -22.24 -25.12 1.93
N GLU A 345 -23.37 -24.41 2.09
CA GLU A 345 -23.55 -23.08 1.50
C GLU A 345 -22.59 -22.04 2.10
N ILE A 346 -22.30 -22.17 3.40
CA ILE A 346 -21.36 -21.29 4.10
C ILE A 346 -19.93 -21.53 3.58
N VAL A 347 -19.50 -22.78 3.47
CA VAL A 347 -18.15 -23.12 2.98
C VAL A 347 -17.97 -22.72 1.52
N ASN A 348 -18.99 -22.92 0.68
CA ASN A 348 -18.96 -22.44 -0.70
C ASN A 348 -18.90 -20.92 -0.81
N SER A 349 -19.57 -20.18 0.08
CA SER A 349 -19.47 -18.72 0.14
C SER A 349 -18.09 -18.28 0.64
N ALA A 350 -17.53 -18.94 1.65
CA ALA A 350 -16.18 -18.69 2.16
C ALA A 350 -15.12 -18.94 1.08
N ARG A 351 -15.26 -20.00 0.30
CA ARG A 351 -14.40 -20.31 -0.84
C ARG A 351 -14.44 -19.22 -1.91
N LYS A 352 -15.63 -18.75 -2.28
CA LYS A 352 -15.79 -17.64 -3.24
C LYS A 352 -15.15 -16.35 -2.72
N ASP A 353 -15.31 -16.07 -1.43
CA ASP A 353 -14.68 -14.90 -0.81
C ASP A 353 -13.16 -15.04 -0.77
N LEU A 354 -12.62 -16.22 -0.44
CA LEU A 354 -11.19 -16.54 -0.51
C LEU A 354 -10.63 -16.31 -1.93
N ILE A 355 -11.30 -16.84 -2.96
CA ILE A 355 -10.89 -16.66 -4.36
C ILE A 355 -10.92 -15.17 -4.73
N ASN A 356 -11.96 -14.44 -4.36
CA ASN A 356 -12.04 -13.00 -4.62
C ASN A 356 -10.92 -12.23 -3.91
N LEU A 357 -10.55 -12.63 -2.70
CA LEU A 357 -9.44 -12.01 -1.95
C LEU A 357 -8.08 -12.35 -2.55
N LEU A 358 -7.86 -13.58 -3.02
CA LEU A 358 -6.64 -13.97 -3.72
C LEU A 358 -6.53 -13.29 -5.09
N VAL A 359 -7.65 -13.14 -5.81
CA VAL A 359 -7.74 -12.33 -7.03
C VAL A 359 -7.36 -10.89 -6.73
N LEU A 360 -7.91 -10.32 -5.67
CA LEU A 360 -7.59 -8.97 -5.22
C LEU A 360 -6.11 -8.81 -4.89
N ALA A 361 -5.54 -9.75 -4.13
CA ALA A 361 -4.11 -9.77 -3.82
C ALA A 361 -3.27 -9.89 -5.10
N SER A 362 -3.67 -10.72 -6.08
CA SER A 362 -2.96 -10.88 -7.35
C SER A 362 -3.02 -9.63 -8.24
N PHE A 363 -4.14 -8.90 -8.22
CA PHE A 363 -4.25 -7.62 -8.94
C PHE A 363 -3.33 -6.58 -8.34
N ILE A 364 -3.28 -6.54 -7.01
CA ILE A 364 -2.41 -5.65 -6.28
C ILE A 364 -0.92 -6.01 -6.54
N ALA A 365 -0.58 -7.30 -6.56
CA ALA A 365 0.78 -7.78 -6.83
C ALA A 365 1.23 -7.54 -8.28
N ARG A 366 0.37 -7.78 -9.29
CA ARG A 366 0.73 -7.65 -10.74
C ARG A 366 1.24 -6.26 -11.15
N LYS A 367 0.86 -5.20 -10.44
CA LYS A 367 1.32 -3.83 -10.69
C LYS A 367 2.51 -3.41 -9.84
N GLY A 368 2.73 -4.13 -8.73
CA GLY A 368 3.94 -4.07 -7.92
C GLY A 368 5.11 -4.89 -8.49
N GLY A 369 5.18 -5.19 -9.80
CA GLY A 369 6.24 -6.05 -10.36
C GLY A 369 6.15 -7.51 -9.89
N GLU A 370 6.94 -8.39 -10.55
CA GLU A 370 6.88 -9.87 -10.41
C GLU A 370 6.92 -10.41 -8.98
#